data_AF-A0A523WCK8-F1
#
_entry.id   AF-A0A523WCK8-F1
#
_cell.length_a   1.000
_cell.length_b   1.000
_cell.length_c   1.000
_cell.angle_alpha   90.00
_cell.angle_beta   90.00
_cell.angle_gamma   90.00
#
_symmetry.space_group_name_H-M   'P 1'
#
loop_
_entity.id
_entity.type
_entity.pdbx_description
1 polymer ?
#
loop_
_entity_poly.entity_id
_entity_poly.type
_entity_poly.pdbx_seq_one_letter_code
_entity_poly.pdbx_strand_id
1 'polypeptide(L)'
;GDLYTFTNDIFDEIIVEKDNIVIDGAGYTVQGKGSGIGGSNGINMSYRNNVTLKNVEVTNSIHGIRLYFSGNNTLANITASNNFIGIHLDHSKNNTLTDNNASNNEGGIFLVESSSNNNITGNNASNNVEGILVRSSSNNNITGNNAANSAEGILIKNSSNNLLAGNNFSSNEGYGIRLDHSNNNTLTSNNVSYTGKVIGIGIRFEYSNSNLLAGNILFSNWQDGINLLVSMNNTLVDNIALKNEVSGIVLILSGNNTLAGNTALNNEYGILIVSTSILPFPNNTLFHNNLIDNTVQASSAGGYPNRWDDGYISGGNYWSDYTGTDTDGDGIGDVPYIIDADNEDRYPLMEPWPLSVPAMIKSLTRTVVFWNLPKGTEKSLMGKLDASLNLLDKGNENGAFHKLMDFINLVEAQKGKKLTNEQAEQLISEAQKIISLIQE
;
A
#
# COMPACT_ATOMS: atom_id res chain seq x y z
N GLY A 1 23.29 23.25 -19.56
CA GLY A 1 24.28 24.24 -20.04
C GLY A 1 25.57 23.51 -20.32
N ASP A 2 26.69 24.09 -19.93
CA ASP A 2 28.02 23.55 -20.23
C ASP A 2 28.21 22.14 -19.67
N LEU A 3 28.92 21.29 -20.43
CA LEU A 3 29.27 19.91 -20.06
C LEU A 3 30.70 19.85 -19.52
N TYR A 4 30.85 19.26 -18.34
CA TYR A 4 32.12 18.94 -17.70
C TYR A 4 32.23 17.42 -17.58
N THR A 5 33.31 16.85 -18.11
CA THR A 5 33.54 15.39 -18.09
C THR A 5 34.83 15.08 -17.37
N PHE A 6 34.80 14.12 -16.44
CA PHE A 6 36.00 13.67 -15.75
C PHE A 6 36.93 12.94 -16.71
N THR A 7 38.23 13.04 -16.46
CA THR A 7 39.27 12.40 -17.28
C THR A 7 40.13 11.41 -16.49
N ASN A 8 39.92 11.32 -15.17
CA ASN A 8 40.61 10.43 -14.24
C ASN A 8 39.85 10.38 -12.91
N ASP A 9 40.28 9.47 -12.04
CA ASP A 9 39.84 9.41 -10.65
C ASP A 9 40.32 10.63 -9.86
N ILE A 10 39.50 11.07 -8.91
CA ILE A 10 39.73 12.26 -8.08
C ILE A 10 39.84 11.82 -6.62
N PHE A 11 40.94 12.21 -5.96
CA PHE A 11 41.25 11.85 -4.56
C PHE A 11 41.08 13.05 -3.61
N ASP A 12 39.98 13.78 -3.79
CA ASP A 12 39.59 14.91 -2.94
C ASP A 12 38.09 15.21 -3.09
N GLU A 13 37.56 16.12 -2.25
CA GLU A 13 36.23 16.67 -2.41
C GLU A 13 36.11 17.49 -3.70
N ILE A 14 35.01 17.30 -4.42
CA ILE A 14 34.61 18.18 -5.53
C ILE A 14 33.57 19.16 -5.01
N ILE A 15 33.86 20.46 -5.15
CA ILE A 15 32.90 21.52 -4.87
C ILE A 15 32.36 22.05 -6.20
N VAL A 16 31.05 21.90 -6.41
CA VAL A 16 30.38 22.43 -7.59
C VAL A 16 30.04 23.90 -7.35
N GLU A 17 30.63 24.79 -8.14
CA GLU A 17 30.48 26.24 -7.95
C GLU A 17 29.51 26.90 -8.94
N LYS A 18 28.95 26.17 -9.89
CA LYS A 18 28.05 26.74 -10.93
C LYS A 18 26.71 26.01 -11.03
N ASP A 19 25.69 26.79 -11.38
CA ASP A 19 24.36 26.32 -11.75
C ASP A 19 24.27 26.05 -13.25
N ASN A 20 23.21 25.36 -13.70
CA ASN A 20 22.89 25.13 -15.12
C ASN A 20 23.93 24.34 -15.91
N ILE A 21 24.68 23.45 -15.26
CA ILE A 21 25.74 22.65 -15.88
C ILE A 21 25.42 21.16 -15.85
N VAL A 22 26.14 20.40 -16.68
CA VAL A 22 26.15 18.94 -16.66
C VAL A 22 27.54 18.48 -16.25
N ILE A 23 27.61 17.57 -15.28
CA ILE A 23 28.82 16.90 -14.82
C ILE A 23 28.66 15.42 -15.13
N ASP A 24 29.50 14.90 -16.01
CA ASP A 24 29.58 13.49 -16.35
C ASP A 24 30.86 12.90 -15.76
N GLY A 25 30.72 12.02 -14.77
CA GLY A 25 31.84 11.34 -14.16
C GLY A 25 32.53 10.34 -15.07
N ALA A 26 31.93 9.99 -16.23
CA ALA A 26 32.46 9.02 -17.19
C ALA A 26 32.86 7.66 -16.58
N GLY A 27 32.27 7.29 -15.43
CA GLY A 27 32.58 6.09 -14.67
C GLY A 27 33.79 6.20 -13.73
N TYR A 28 34.45 7.35 -13.65
CA TYR A 28 35.56 7.58 -12.72
C TYR A 28 35.09 7.74 -11.27
N THR A 29 36.02 7.50 -10.35
CA THR A 29 35.76 7.53 -8.91
C THR A 29 36.17 8.88 -8.28
N VAL A 30 35.36 9.36 -7.34
CA VAL A 30 35.67 10.42 -6.39
C VAL A 30 35.85 9.79 -5.01
N GLN A 31 37.08 9.78 -4.51
CA GLN A 31 37.42 9.26 -3.20
C GLN A 31 37.65 10.41 -2.21
N GLY A 32 36.75 10.54 -1.23
CA GLY A 32 36.86 11.52 -0.16
C GLY A 32 37.92 11.17 0.89
N LYS A 33 38.05 12.04 1.90
CA LYS A 33 39.05 11.96 2.98
C LYS A 33 38.52 11.35 4.28
N GLY A 34 37.65 10.34 4.17
CA GLY A 34 37.13 9.55 5.28
C GLY A 34 35.62 9.69 5.48
N SER A 35 34.99 8.62 5.97
CA SER A 35 33.57 8.58 6.35
C SER A 35 33.30 8.91 7.82
N GLY A 36 34.34 9.13 8.64
CA GLY A 36 34.20 9.45 10.06
C GLY A 36 34.12 10.94 10.38
N ILE A 37 34.07 11.26 11.67
CA ILE A 37 34.16 12.64 12.19
C ILE A 37 35.43 13.30 11.63
N GLY A 38 35.27 14.45 10.96
CA GLY A 38 36.36 15.19 10.31
C GLY A 38 36.64 14.81 8.85
N GLY A 39 35.87 13.89 8.26
CA GLY A 39 35.93 13.55 6.84
C GLY A 39 35.33 14.63 5.92
N SER A 40 35.66 14.55 4.63
CA SER A 40 35.16 15.47 3.58
C SER A 40 33.91 14.92 2.89
N ASN A 41 33.18 15.79 2.19
CA ASN A 41 32.20 15.28 1.22
C ASN A 41 32.94 14.69 0.02
N GLY A 42 32.26 13.85 -0.76
CA GLY A 42 32.76 13.39 -2.05
C GLY A 42 32.47 14.46 -3.11
N ILE A 43 31.18 14.67 -3.41
CA ILE A 43 30.72 15.74 -4.30
C ILE A 43 29.74 16.64 -3.57
N ASN A 44 30.11 17.91 -3.45
CA ASN A 44 29.36 18.94 -2.76
C ASN A 44 28.67 19.87 -3.77
N MET A 45 27.34 19.76 -3.83
CA MET A 45 26.46 20.54 -4.70
C MET A 45 25.60 21.52 -3.90
N SER A 46 26.11 22.01 -2.76
CA SER A 46 25.39 22.94 -1.89
C SER A 46 25.09 24.28 -2.60
N TYR A 47 23.88 24.79 -2.39
CA TYR A 47 23.34 26.02 -2.98
C TYR A 47 23.30 26.02 -4.50
N ARG A 48 23.31 24.85 -5.15
CA ARG A 48 23.34 24.73 -6.61
C ARG A 48 21.97 24.37 -7.17
N ASN A 49 21.68 24.91 -8.34
CA ASN A 49 20.43 24.70 -9.04
C ASN A 49 20.64 24.27 -10.49
N ASN A 50 19.73 23.43 -10.98
CA ASN A 50 19.73 22.98 -12.36
C ASN A 50 21.06 22.32 -12.78
N VAL A 51 21.69 21.56 -11.88
CA VAL A 51 22.87 20.76 -12.16
C VAL A 51 22.46 19.32 -12.44
N THR A 52 22.99 18.75 -13.52
CA THR A 52 22.90 17.30 -13.78
C THR A 52 24.23 16.66 -13.41
N LEU A 53 24.23 15.71 -12.47
CA LEU A 53 25.37 14.87 -12.13
C LEU A 53 25.08 13.44 -12.56
N LYS A 54 25.98 12.81 -13.30
CA LYS A 54 25.77 11.44 -13.76
C LYS A 54 27.04 10.61 -13.90
N ASN A 55 26.86 9.28 -13.92
CA ASN A 55 27.90 8.29 -14.24
C ASN A 55 29.18 8.46 -13.41
N VAL A 56 29.06 8.53 -12.08
CA VAL A 56 30.21 8.73 -11.18
C VAL A 56 30.14 7.75 -10.02
N GLU A 57 31.30 7.27 -9.59
CA GLU A 57 31.44 6.54 -8.32
C GLU A 57 31.93 7.50 -7.23
N VAL A 58 31.36 7.42 -6.02
CA VAL A 58 31.76 8.24 -4.88
C VAL A 58 31.90 7.38 -3.63
N THR A 59 33.04 7.48 -2.95
CA THR A 59 33.40 6.62 -1.82
C THR A 59 34.19 7.35 -0.74
N ASN A 60 34.29 6.73 0.44
CA ASN A 60 35.12 7.17 1.57
C ASN A 60 34.87 8.63 1.99
N SER A 61 33.59 9.03 2.07
CA SER A 61 33.18 10.41 2.38
C SER A 61 32.14 10.46 3.50
N ILE A 62 32.01 11.61 4.17
CA ILE A 62 30.90 11.83 5.14
C ILE A 62 29.54 11.89 4.43
N HIS A 63 29.52 12.50 3.26
CA HIS A 63 28.41 12.46 2.33
C HIS A 63 29.02 12.11 0.98
N GLY A 64 28.58 11.02 0.34
CA GLY A 64 28.98 10.74 -1.02
C GLY A 64 28.58 11.92 -1.90
N ILE A 65 27.30 12.26 -1.89
CA ILE A 65 26.80 13.48 -2.54
C ILE A 65 26.01 14.32 -1.54
N ARG A 66 26.33 15.62 -1.47
CA ARG A 66 25.64 16.58 -0.61
C ARG A 66 24.90 17.64 -1.43
N LEU A 67 23.60 17.77 -1.19
CA LEU A 67 22.74 18.87 -1.63
C LEU A 67 22.24 19.60 -0.38
N TYR A 68 22.64 20.87 -0.23
CA TYR A 68 22.22 21.72 0.89
C TYR A 68 21.67 23.02 0.35
N PHE A 69 20.40 23.35 0.62
CA PHE A 69 19.70 24.49 0.00
C PHE A 69 19.79 24.49 -1.54
N SER A 70 19.63 23.32 -2.15
CA SER A 70 19.77 23.11 -3.59
C SER A 70 18.44 22.68 -4.23
N GLY A 71 18.22 23.00 -5.50
CA GLY A 71 16.99 22.57 -6.17
C GLY A 71 17.05 22.40 -7.67
N ASN A 72 16.07 21.67 -8.21
CA ASN A 72 16.00 21.36 -9.65
C ASN A 72 17.24 20.61 -10.17
N ASN A 73 17.96 19.86 -9.32
CA ASN A 73 19.10 19.08 -9.75
C ASN A 73 18.68 17.67 -10.17
N THR A 74 19.45 17.06 -11.07
CA THR A 74 19.25 15.68 -11.54
C THR A 74 20.49 14.85 -11.21
N LEU A 75 20.32 13.78 -10.46
CA LEU A 75 21.36 12.80 -10.12
C LEU A 75 20.98 11.47 -10.77
N ALA A 76 21.81 10.97 -11.68
CA ALA A 76 21.51 9.76 -12.44
C ALA A 76 22.70 8.81 -12.59
N ASN A 77 22.48 7.51 -12.41
CA ASN A 77 23.52 6.48 -12.57
C ASN A 77 24.77 6.75 -11.72
N ILE A 78 24.58 7.13 -10.47
CA ILE A 78 25.66 7.38 -9.51
C ILE A 78 25.80 6.16 -8.60
N THR A 79 27.03 5.71 -8.34
CA THR A 79 27.31 4.77 -7.25
C THR A 79 27.94 5.51 -6.06
N ALA A 80 27.20 5.71 -4.98
CA ALA A 80 27.67 6.32 -3.74
C ALA A 80 27.71 5.27 -2.62
N SER A 81 28.87 4.62 -2.41
CA SER A 81 29.03 3.50 -1.46
C SER A 81 30.22 3.69 -0.52
N ASN A 82 30.21 3.02 0.63
CA ASN A 82 31.24 3.13 1.68
C ASN A 82 31.43 4.58 2.16
N ASN A 83 30.33 5.31 2.26
CA ASN A 83 30.23 6.64 2.84
C ASN A 83 29.46 6.58 4.16
N PHE A 84 29.50 7.65 4.95
CA PHE A 84 28.59 7.75 6.09
C PHE A 84 27.15 7.94 5.60
N ILE A 85 26.88 8.91 4.73
CA ILE A 85 25.62 8.98 3.98
C ILE A 85 25.92 8.91 2.48
N GLY A 86 25.22 8.05 1.74
CA GLY A 86 25.38 7.91 0.29
C GLY A 86 24.97 9.20 -0.45
N ILE A 87 23.69 9.57 -0.36
CA ILE A 87 23.15 10.79 -0.98
C ILE A 87 22.33 11.56 0.06
N HIS A 88 22.70 12.82 0.31
CA HIS A 88 22.10 13.66 1.35
C HIS A 88 21.49 14.93 0.76
N LEU A 89 20.17 15.07 0.90
CA LEU A 89 19.38 16.26 0.58
C LEU A 89 18.94 16.93 1.90
N ASP A 90 19.40 18.16 2.11
CA ASP A 90 19.11 18.97 3.28
C ASP A 90 18.59 20.35 2.81
N HIS A 91 17.39 20.75 3.24
CA HIS A 91 16.69 21.94 2.72
C HIS A 91 16.60 22.00 1.18
N SER A 92 16.56 20.85 0.52
CA SER A 92 16.74 20.73 -0.93
C SER A 92 15.49 20.20 -1.63
N LYS A 93 14.99 20.95 -2.62
CA LYS A 93 13.64 20.76 -3.18
C LYS A 93 13.66 20.55 -4.70
N ASN A 94 12.65 19.88 -5.24
CA ASN A 94 12.48 19.70 -6.68
C ASN A 94 13.65 18.97 -7.36
N ASN A 95 14.38 18.11 -6.64
CA ASN A 95 15.47 17.33 -7.22
C ASN A 95 14.96 15.98 -7.72
N THR A 96 15.65 15.42 -8.72
CA THR A 96 15.37 14.10 -9.28
C THR A 96 16.57 13.19 -9.08
N LEU A 97 16.37 12.06 -8.41
CA LEU A 97 17.35 10.98 -8.22
C LEU A 97 16.82 9.75 -8.94
N THR A 98 17.50 9.34 -10.02
CA THR A 98 17.08 8.22 -10.86
C THR A 98 18.19 7.21 -11.02
N ASP A 99 17.88 5.92 -10.81
CA ASP A 99 18.79 4.80 -11.08
C ASP A 99 20.17 4.93 -10.39
N ASN A 100 20.20 5.48 -9.17
CA ASN A 100 21.43 5.58 -8.38
C ASN A 100 21.56 4.39 -7.42
N ASN A 101 22.80 4.03 -7.11
CA ASN A 101 23.16 3.04 -6.11
C ASN A 101 23.80 3.72 -4.88
N ALA A 102 23.04 3.86 -3.80
CA ALA A 102 23.48 4.38 -2.50
C ALA A 102 23.60 3.27 -1.44
N SER A 103 24.21 2.13 -1.81
CA SER A 103 24.36 0.95 -0.93
C SER A 103 25.65 0.94 -0.11
N ASN A 104 25.69 0.16 0.98
CA ASN A 104 26.88 -0.04 1.82
C ASN A 104 27.37 1.26 2.50
N ASN A 105 26.45 2.02 3.08
CA ASN A 105 26.68 3.24 3.83
C ASN A 105 26.03 3.11 5.23
N GLU A 106 26.31 4.03 6.15
CA GLU A 106 25.48 4.10 7.38
C GLU A 106 24.06 4.55 7.01
N GLY A 107 23.92 5.62 6.22
CA GLY A 107 22.66 6.06 5.61
C GLY A 107 22.69 5.99 4.09
N GLY A 108 21.66 5.42 3.46
CA GLY A 108 21.56 5.35 2.00
C GLY A 108 21.21 6.70 1.36
N ILE A 109 19.90 7.01 1.31
CA ILE A 109 19.36 8.24 0.70
C ILE A 109 18.55 9.02 1.75
N PHE A 110 19.03 10.19 2.13
CA PHE A 110 18.44 11.01 3.19
C PHE A 110 17.84 12.29 2.62
N LEU A 111 16.55 12.52 2.87
CA LEU A 111 15.79 13.73 2.58
C LEU A 111 15.38 14.36 3.91
N VAL A 112 16.10 15.40 4.34
CA VAL A 112 15.91 16.01 5.66
C VAL A 112 15.62 17.50 5.57
N GLU A 113 14.94 18.01 6.58
CA GLU A 113 14.72 19.44 6.84
C GLU A 113 14.15 20.21 5.64
N SER A 114 12.86 20.08 5.39
CA SER A 114 12.16 20.75 4.27
C SER A 114 12.65 20.35 2.88
N SER A 115 13.23 19.16 2.72
CA SER A 115 13.59 18.58 1.42
C SER A 115 12.37 17.99 0.73
N SER A 116 11.51 18.87 0.23
CA SER A 116 10.17 18.56 -0.31
C SER A 116 10.13 18.56 -1.84
N ASN A 117 9.12 17.89 -2.41
CA ASN A 117 8.88 17.83 -3.86
C ASN A 117 10.02 17.16 -4.65
N ASN A 118 10.73 16.21 -4.05
CA ASN A 118 11.78 15.45 -4.76
C ASN A 118 11.21 14.15 -5.36
N ASN A 119 11.78 13.74 -6.48
CA ASN A 119 11.47 12.49 -7.17
C ASN A 119 12.63 11.50 -7.00
N ILE A 120 12.38 10.39 -6.30
CA ILE A 120 13.37 9.34 -6.00
C ILE A 120 12.87 8.07 -6.69
N THR A 121 13.43 7.75 -7.85
CA THR A 121 12.91 6.69 -8.73
C THR A 121 13.98 5.65 -9.08
N GLY A 122 13.68 4.36 -8.94
CA GLY A 122 14.58 3.29 -9.43
C GLY A 122 15.92 3.17 -8.69
N ASN A 123 16.08 3.77 -7.50
CA ASN A 123 17.35 3.76 -6.77
C ASN A 123 17.51 2.51 -5.91
N ASN A 124 18.76 2.10 -5.68
CA ASN A 124 19.12 1.05 -4.73
C ASN A 124 19.78 1.66 -3.48
N ALA A 125 19.16 1.50 -2.31
CA ALA A 125 19.64 1.95 -1.02
C ALA A 125 19.75 0.78 -0.02
N SER A 126 20.31 -0.34 -0.49
CA SER A 126 20.44 -1.58 0.29
C SER A 126 21.74 -1.66 1.10
N ASN A 127 21.79 -2.57 2.08
CA ASN A 127 22.94 -2.79 2.96
C ASN A 127 23.36 -1.52 3.70
N ASN A 128 22.39 -0.81 4.27
CA ASN A 128 22.62 0.41 5.06
C ASN A 128 22.11 0.23 6.50
N VAL A 129 22.42 1.12 7.45
CA VAL A 129 21.66 1.13 8.71
C VAL A 129 20.25 1.63 8.40
N GLU A 130 20.12 2.84 7.85
CA GLU A 130 18.86 3.30 7.25
C GLU A 130 18.96 3.32 5.72
N GLY A 131 18.08 2.58 5.05
CA GLY A 131 18.02 2.59 3.59
C GLY A 131 17.64 3.96 3.05
N ILE A 132 16.40 4.38 3.30
CA ILE A 132 15.89 5.70 2.92
C ILE A 132 15.33 6.40 4.17
N LEU A 133 15.71 7.67 4.38
CA LEU A 133 15.16 8.51 5.44
C LEU A 133 14.46 9.73 4.86
N VAL A 134 13.21 9.96 5.25
CA VAL A 134 12.45 11.17 4.95
C VAL A 134 12.07 11.83 6.26
N ARG A 135 12.70 12.95 6.60
CA ARG A 135 12.48 13.64 7.88
C ARG A 135 12.12 15.10 7.68
N SER A 136 11.03 15.55 8.28
CA SER A 136 10.52 16.92 8.15
C SER A 136 10.40 17.37 6.68
N SER A 137 10.03 16.46 5.78
CA SER A 137 10.17 16.61 4.32
C SER A 137 8.95 16.01 3.63
N SER A 138 8.11 16.86 3.04
CA SER A 138 6.77 16.47 2.55
C SER A 138 6.70 16.47 1.02
N ASN A 139 5.64 15.87 0.46
CA ASN A 139 5.37 15.89 -0.99
C ASN A 139 6.46 15.24 -1.84
N ASN A 140 7.19 14.26 -1.32
CA ASN A 140 8.19 13.51 -2.09
C ASN A 140 7.56 12.29 -2.77
N ASN A 141 8.06 11.96 -3.95
CA ASN A 141 7.64 10.80 -4.72
C ASN A 141 8.77 9.76 -4.71
N ILE A 142 8.53 8.60 -4.12
CA ILE A 142 9.50 7.53 -3.89
C ILE A 142 8.96 6.28 -4.59
N THR A 143 9.46 6.00 -5.79
CA THR A 143 8.89 4.96 -6.66
C THR A 143 9.90 3.96 -7.18
N GLY A 144 9.55 2.67 -7.19
CA GLY A 144 10.40 1.63 -7.78
C GLY A 144 11.78 1.50 -7.16
N ASN A 145 11.99 1.95 -5.92
CA ASN A 145 13.28 1.87 -5.23
C ASN A 145 13.42 0.52 -4.50
N ASN A 146 14.66 0.11 -4.30
CA ASN A 146 15.02 -1.07 -3.53
C ASN A 146 15.82 -0.67 -2.29
N ALA A 147 15.35 -1.02 -1.09
CA ALA A 147 16.07 -0.81 0.17
C ALA A 147 15.98 -2.09 1.01
N ALA A 148 16.97 -2.96 0.82
CA ALA A 148 17.03 -4.28 1.40
C ALA A 148 18.25 -4.48 2.30
N ASN A 149 18.21 -5.47 3.19
CA ASN A 149 19.31 -5.81 4.10
C ASN A 149 19.79 -4.61 4.94
N SER A 150 18.88 -3.74 5.34
CA SER A 150 19.15 -2.58 6.16
C SER A 150 18.53 -2.71 7.56
N ALA A 151 18.93 -1.92 8.56
CA ALA A 151 18.24 -1.94 9.85
C ALA A 151 16.78 -1.47 9.72
N GLU A 152 16.56 -0.38 8.99
CA GLU A 152 15.23 0.04 8.50
C GLU A 152 15.26 0.22 6.98
N GLY A 153 14.24 -0.27 6.28
CA GLY A 153 14.11 -0.10 4.83
C GLY A 153 13.84 1.36 4.46
N ILE A 154 12.76 1.92 5.00
CA ILE A 154 12.46 3.36 4.93
C ILE A 154 11.80 3.88 6.21
N LEU A 155 12.26 5.04 6.67
CA LEU A 155 11.65 5.82 7.75
C LEU A 155 11.10 7.14 7.20
N ILE A 156 9.81 7.39 7.40
CA ILE A 156 9.14 8.66 7.15
C ILE A 156 8.77 9.27 8.50
N LYS A 157 9.37 10.41 8.84
CA LYS A 157 9.23 11.05 10.15
C LYS A 157 8.80 12.51 10.01
N ASN A 158 7.75 12.91 10.71
CA ASN A 158 7.19 14.27 10.68
C ASN A 158 6.98 14.77 9.24
N SER A 159 6.51 13.90 8.34
CA SER A 159 6.50 14.13 6.90
C SER A 159 5.19 13.68 6.29
N SER A 160 4.55 14.57 5.53
CA SER A 160 3.21 14.36 5.00
C SER A 160 3.15 14.37 3.48
N ASN A 161 2.08 13.82 2.93
CA ASN A 161 1.79 13.86 1.50
C ASN A 161 2.87 13.21 0.62
N ASN A 162 3.62 12.24 1.14
CA ASN A 162 4.58 11.48 0.35
C ASN A 162 3.89 10.29 -0.34
N LEU A 163 4.34 9.98 -1.55
CA LEU A 163 3.92 8.81 -2.31
C LEU A 163 5.04 7.76 -2.30
N LEU A 164 4.72 6.57 -1.81
CA LEU A 164 5.57 5.38 -1.88
C LEU A 164 4.89 4.37 -2.81
N ALA A 165 5.40 4.20 -4.02
CA ALA A 165 4.78 3.31 -5.00
C ALA A 165 5.74 2.26 -5.58
N GLY A 166 5.37 0.98 -5.54
CA GLY A 166 6.12 -0.07 -6.24
C GLY A 166 7.54 -0.30 -5.70
N ASN A 167 7.83 0.06 -4.44
CA ASN A 167 9.15 -0.13 -3.85
C ASN A 167 9.30 -1.54 -3.25
N ASN A 168 10.54 -2.01 -3.14
CA ASN A 168 10.90 -3.28 -2.53
C ASN A 168 11.71 -3.07 -1.24
N PHE A 169 11.19 -3.56 -0.12
CA PHE A 169 11.81 -3.51 1.21
C PHE A 169 11.93 -4.93 1.77
N SER A 170 13.09 -5.55 1.58
CA SER A 170 13.28 -6.96 1.93
C SER A 170 14.44 -7.19 2.90
N SER A 171 14.28 -8.15 3.81
CA SER A 171 15.36 -8.60 4.70
C SER A 171 15.92 -7.50 5.61
N ASN A 172 15.10 -6.50 5.95
CA ASN A 172 15.50 -5.42 6.85
C ASN A 172 15.37 -5.87 8.32
N GLU A 173 16.30 -5.51 9.20
CA GLU A 173 16.39 -6.09 10.57
C GLU A 173 15.26 -5.64 11.53
N GLY A 174 14.72 -4.45 11.31
CA GLY A 174 13.65 -3.85 12.11
C GLY A 174 12.36 -3.75 11.32
N TYR A 175 12.21 -2.65 10.57
CA TYR A 175 11.00 -2.32 9.83
C TYR A 175 11.25 -2.30 8.32
N GLY A 176 10.28 -2.76 7.53
CA GLY A 176 10.28 -2.52 6.09
C GLY A 176 9.99 -1.05 5.79
N ILE A 177 8.83 -0.58 6.24
CA ILE A 177 8.37 0.81 6.12
C ILE A 177 7.88 1.28 7.49
N ARG A 178 8.38 2.43 7.96
CA ARG A 178 7.92 3.06 9.20
C ARG A 178 7.47 4.50 8.97
N LEU A 179 6.28 4.84 9.42
CA LEU A 179 5.76 6.20 9.50
C LEU A 179 5.66 6.63 10.96
N ASP A 180 6.33 7.72 11.31
CA ASP A 180 6.37 8.31 12.65
C ASP A 180 5.85 9.75 12.57
N HIS A 181 4.70 10.04 13.20
CA HIS A 181 4.02 11.35 13.15
C HIS A 181 3.83 11.88 11.71
N SER A 182 3.46 11.01 10.78
CA SER A 182 3.49 11.26 9.35
C SER A 182 2.12 11.00 8.71
N ASN A 183 1.39 12.08 8.43
CA ASN A 183 -0.01 12.02 8.00
C ASN A 183 -0.17 12.14 6.47
N ASN A 184 -1.30 11.70 5.93
CA ASN A 184 -1.69 11.93 4.53
C ASN A 184 -0.70 11.35 3.49
N ASN A 185 0.03 10.29 3.82
CA ASN A 185 0.90 9.59 2.88
C ASN A 185 0.13 8.49 2.16
N THR A 186 0.58 8.15 0.95
CA THR A 186 0.01 7.08 0.12
C THR A 186 1.07 6.02 -0.13
N LEU A 187 0.80 4.79 0.27
CA LEU A 187 1.66 3.62 0.08
C LEU A 187 0.92 2.64 -0.83
N THR A 188 1.36 2.51 -2.08
CA THR A 188 0.67 1.70 -3.09
C THR A 188 1.59 0.65 -3.69
N SER A 189 1.15 -0.61 -3.74
CA SER A 189 1.86 -1.67 -4.47
C SER A 189 3.31 -1.88 -4.02
N ASN A 190 3.65 -1.60 -2.76
CA ASN A 190 4.97 -1.89 -2.23
C ASN A 190 5.06 -3.36 -1.82
N ASN A 191 6.25 -3.93 -1.99
CA ASN A 191 6.57 -5.27 -1.55
C ASN A 191 7.46 -5.20 -0.30
N VAL A 192 6.99 -5.81 0.79
CA VAL A 192 7.70 -5.84 2.08
C VAL A 192 7.83 -7.27 2.56
N SER A 193 9.06 -7.74 2.75
CA SER A 193 9.27 -9.16 3.06
C SER A 193 10.45 -9.43 3.95
N TYR A 194 10.37 -10.55 4.68
CA TYR A 194 11.47 -11.07 5.48
C TYR A 194 12.05 -10.05 6.46
N THR A 195 11.22 -9.11 6.96
CA THR A 195 11.71 -8.12 7.91
C THR A 195 11.93 -8.79 9.26
N GLY A 196 13.15 -8.64 9.77
CA GLY A 196 13.60 -8.75 11.14
C GLY A 196 13.86 -10.13 11.70
N LYS A 197 14.55 -10.09 12.85
CA LYS A 197 14.75 -11.20 13.80
C LYS A 197 14.26 -10.86 15.22
N VAL A 198 13.90 -9.59 15.50
CA VAL A 198 13.56 -9.09 16.87
C VAL A 198 12.35 -8.14 16.92
N ILE A 199 12.08 -7.33 15.89
CA ILE A 199 10.83 -6.54 15.81
C ILE A 199 10.13 -6.83 14.49
N GLY A 200 10.85 -6.85 13.37
CA GLY A 200 10.42 -7.50 12.13
C GLY A 200 8.99 -7.22 11.65
N ILE A 201 8.56 -5.96 11.72
CA ILE A 201 7.25 -5.54 11.22
C ILE A 201 7.39 -5.06 9.78
N GLY A 202 6.49 -5.50 8.90
CA GLY A 202 6.49 -5.08 7.51
C GLY A 202 6.25 -3.57 7.37
N ILE A 203 5.03 -3.12 7.70
CA ILE A 203 4.65 -1.71 7.68
C ILE A 203 4.16 -1.28 9.07
N ARG A 204 4.78 -0.24 9.64
CA ARG A 204 4.45 0.29 10.97
C ARG A 204 4.07 1.76 10.90
N PHE A 205 2.90 2.12 11.42
CA PHE A 205 2.48 3.50 11.64
C PHE A 205 2.48 3.83 13.13
N GLU A 206 3.03 4.98 13.49
CA GLU A 206 3.08 5.50 14.85
C GLU A 206 2.58 6.95 14.82
N TYR A 207 1.46 7.21 15.48
CA TYR A 207 0.84 8.54 15.51
C TYR A 207 0.62 9.14 14.11
N SER A 208 0.30 8.28 13.13
CA SER A 208 0.28 8.61 11.71
C SER A 208 -1.12 8.38 11.15
N ASN A 209 -1.79 9.48 10.81
CA ASN A 209 -3.21 9.52 10.53
C ASN A 209 -3.51 9.81 9.06
N SER A 210 -4.71 9.45 8.61
CA SER A 210 -5.21 9.81 7.28
C SER A 210 -4.33 9.32 6.12
N ASN A 211 -3.63 8.19 6.31
CA ASN A 211 -2.81 7.57 5.26
C ASN A 211 -3.61 6.49 4.49
N LEU A 212 -3.19 6.24 3.25
CA LEU A 212 -3.73 5.19 2.39
C LEU A 212 -2.69 4.09 2.16
N LEU A 213 -3.05 2.85 2.44
CA LEU A 213 -2.30 1.65 2.05
C LEU A 213 -3.14 0.88 1.04
N ALA A 214 -2.71 0.80 -0.21
CA ALA A 214 -3.45 0.12 -1.27
C ALA A 214 -2.60 -0.93 -1.99
N GLY A 215 -3.07 -2.17 -2.04
CA GLY A 215 -2.42 -3.21 -2.86
C GLY A 215 -1.00 -3.56 -2.45
N ASN A 216 -0.58 -3.32 -1.19
CA ASN A 216 0.75 -3.69 -0.72
C ASN A 216 0.80 -5.18 -0.39
N ILE A 217 1.96 -5.79 -0.62
CA ILE A 217 2.20 -7.21 -0.33
C ILE A 217 3.22 -7.31 0.80
N LEU A 218 2.82 -7.94 1.89
CA LEU A 218 3.59 -8.08 3.12
C LEU A 218 3.69 -9.55 3.49
N PHE A 219 4.87 -10.15 3.33
CA PHE A 219 4.99 -11.59 3.54
C PHE A 219 6.23 -12.04 4.29
N SER A 220 6.06 -13.10 5.09
CA SER A 220 7.15 -13.72 5.85
C SER A 220 7.91 -12.74 6.73
N ASN A 221 7.21 -11.76 7.30
CA ASN A 221 7.77 -10.85 8.29
C ASN A 221 7.71 -11.48 9.68
N TRP A 222 8.71 -11.20 10.52
CA TRP A 222 8.92 -11.92 11.78
C TRP A 222 7.92 -11.56 12.88
N GLN A 223 7.18 -10.46 12.74
CA GLN A 223 6.01 -10.17 13.57
C GLN A 223 4.79 -9.94 12.68
N ASP A 224 4.40 -8.68 12.53
CA ASP A 224 3.18 -8.32 11.83
C ASP A 224 3.47 -7.94 10.38
N GLY A 225 2.51 -8.20 9.51
CA GLY A 225 2.46 -7.58 8.19
C GLY A 225 2.27 -6.07 8.36
N ILE A 226 1.06 -5.65 8.71
CA ILE A 226 0.70 -4.24 8.90
C ILE A 226 0.41 -3.98 10.38
N ASN A 227 1.02 -2.94 10.95
CA ASN A 227 0.82 -2.55 12.33
C ASN A 227 0.51 -1.05 12.47
N LEU A 228 -0.69 -0.72 12.93
CA LEU A 228 -1.11 0.65 13.22
C LEU A 228 -1.09 0.91 14.73
N LEU A 229 -0.15 1.72 15.22
CA LEU A 229 -0.07 2.16 16.61
C LEU A 229 -0.52 3.61 16.78
N VAL A 230 -1.52 3.82 17.63
CA VAL A 230 -2.13 5.13 17.94
C VAL A 230 -2.38 5.95 16.66
N SER A 231 -2.91 5.30 15.64
CA SER A 231 -3.03 5.83 14.28
C SER A 231 -4.48 5.75 13.81
N MET A 232 -5.02 6.86 13.34
CA MET A 232 -6.44 7.04 13.09
C MET A 232 -6.75 7.46 11.67
N ASN A 233 -7.99 7.23 11.24
CA ASN A 233 -8.50 7.68 9.94
C ASN A 233 -7.72 7.12 8.74
N ASN A 234 -7.03 5.99 8.89
CA ASN A 234 -6.29 5.37 7.78
C ASN A 234 -7.20 4.44 6.99
N THR A 235 -6.89 4.28 5.70
CA THR A 235 -7.59 3.36 4.79
C THR A 235 -6.61 2.30 4.31
N LEU A 236 -6.92 1.04 4.58
CA LEU A 236 -6.19 -0.13 4.13
C LEU A 236 -7.09 -0.85 3.14
N VAL A 237 -6.70 -0.87 1.86
CA VAL A 237 -7.47 -1.48 0.79
C VAL A 237 -6.64 -2.49 0.00
N ASP A 238 -7.19 -3.67 -0.24
CA ASP A 238 -6.60 -4.70 -1.10
C ASP A 238 -5.15 -5.09 -0.75
N ASN A 239 -4.74 -4.93 0.51
CA ASN A 239 -3.40 -5.35 0.94
C ASN A 239 -3.38 -6.86 1.22
N ILE A 240 -2.25 -7.50 0.95
CA ILE A 240 -2.02 -8.92 1.20
C ILE A 240 -1.00 -9.08 2.32
N ALA A 241 -1.43 -9.61 3.47
CA ALA A 241 -0.57 -9.97 4.60
C ALA A 241 -0.50 -11.50 4.74
N LEU A 242 0.60 -12.08 4.28
CA LEU A 242 0.76 -13.52 4.08
C LEU A 242 1.89 -14.09 4.94
N LYS A 243 1.62 -15.13 5.74
CA LYS A 243 2.67 -15.89 6.46
C LYS A 243 3.56 -14.99 7.32
N ASN A 244 3.01 -13.94 7.91
CA ASN A 244 3.71 -13.21 8.96
C ASN A 244 3.56 -14.00 10.25
N GLU A 245 4.62 -14.08 11.04
CA GLU A 245 4.67 -15.02 12.17
C GLU A 245 3.64 -14.69 13.26
N VAL A 246 3.25 -13.41 13.41
CA VAL A 246 2.26 -12.96 14.40
C VAL A 246 0.97 -12.54 13.69
N SER A 247 0.80 -11.25 13.35
CA SER A 247 -0.47 -10.78 12.77
C SER A 247 -0.36 -10.49 11.28
N GLY A 248 -1.42 -10.76 10.51
CA GLY A 248 -1.56 -10.19 9.19
C GLY A 248 -1.68 -8.66 9.29
N ILE A 249 -2.69 -8.21 10.03
CA ILE A 249 -2.95 -6.80 10.31
C ILE A 249 -3.26 -6.61 11.79
N VAL A 250 -2.61 -5.63 12.44
CA VAL A 250 -2.87 -5.29 13.84
C VAL A 250 -3.13 -3.80 14.03
N LEU A 251 -4.14 -3.48 14.83
CA LEU A 251 -4.55 -2.12 15.20
C LEU A 251 -4.41 -1.97 16.72
N ILE A 252 -3.42 -1.20 17.17
CA ILE A 252 -3.13 -0.95 18.58
C ILE A 252 -3.51 0.48 18.93
N LEU A 253 -4.54 0.66 19.77
CA LEU A 253 -5.06 1.96 20.18
C LEU A 253 -5.42 2.86 18.97
N SER A 254 -5.87 2.23 17.88
CA SER A 254 -6.07 2.83 16.56
C SER A 254 -7.55 2.82 16.22
N GLY A 255 -8.08 3.99 15.85
CA GLY A 255 -9.51 4.27 15.73
C GLY A 255 -9.93 4.88 14.39
N ASN A 256 -11.19 4.71 14.02
CA ASN A 256 -11.76 5.23 12.77
C ASN A 256 -10.97 4.85 11.51
N ASN A 257 -10.35 3.66 11.49
CA ASN A 257 -9.69 3.15 10.30
C ASN A 257 -10.66 2.29 9.47
N THR A 258 -10.45 2.25 8.15
CA THR A 258 -11.21 1.41 7.22
C THR A 258 -10.33 0.33 6.63
N LEU A 259 -10.71 -0.94 6.79
CA LEU A 259 -10.06 -2.10 6.19
C LEU A 259 -11.03 -2.76 5.22
N ALA A 260 -10.76 -2.64 3.92
CA ALA A 260 -11.63 -3.19 2.86
C ALA A 260 -10.82 -4.07 1.88
N GLY A 261 -11.33 -5.25 1.52
CA GLY A 261 -10.68 -6.06 0.47
C GLY A 261 -9.32 -6.66 0.84
N ASN A 262 -8.85 -6.52 2.10
CA ASN A 262 -7.52 -7.01 2.47
C ASN A 262 -7.54 -8.53 2.65
N THR A 263 -6.42 -9.19 2.35
CA THR A 263 -6.24 -10.62 2.57
C THR A 263 -5.23 -10.87 3.68
N ALA A 264 -5.66 -11.47 4.78
CA ALA A 264 -4.81 -11.99 5.84
C ALA A 264 -4.79 -13.53 5.76
N LEU A 265 -3.65 -14.09 5.34
CA LEU A 265 -3.53 -15.50 5.01
C LEU A 265 -2.37 -16.17 5.77
N ASN A 266 -2.62 -17.28 6.45
CA ASN A 266 -1.61 -18.10 7.13
C ASN A 266 -0.77 -17.34 8.18
N ASN A 267 -1.37 -16.45 8.98
CA ASN A 267 -0.71 -15.78 10.11
C ASN A 267 -1.16 -16.42 11.45
N GLU A 268 -0.53 -16.08 12.57
CA GLU A 268 -1.08 -16.47 13.89
C GLU A 268 -2.43 -15.78 14.11
N TYR A 269 -2.50 -14.47 13.90
CA TYR A 269 -3.73 -13.69 13.90
C TYR A 269 -3.99 -13.12 12.50
N GLY A 270 -5.19 -13.29 11.94
CA GLY A 270 -5.55 -12.62 10.70
C GLY A 270 -5.63 -11.10 10.90
N ILE A 271 -6.62 -10.67 11.69
CA ILE A 271 -6.78 -9.28 12.12
C ILE A 271 -6.86 -9.20 13.66
N LEU A 272 -5.93 -8.48 14.27
CA LEU A 272 -5.91 -8.24 15.72
C LEU A 272 -6.19 -6.77 16.05
N ILE A 273 -7.19 -6.51 16.88
CA ILE A 273 -7.48 -5.18 17.41
C ILE A 273 -7.16 -5.17 18.91
N VAL A 274 -6.34 -4.24 19.35
CA VAL A 274 -5.95 -4.07 20.75
C VAL A 274 -6.33 -2.66 21.22
N SER A 275 -7.31 -2.58 22.12
CA SER A 275 -7.83 -1.34 22.68
C SER A 275 -7.75 -1.33 24.21
N THR A 276 -8.01 -0.18 24.83
CA THR A 276 -8.07 -0.03 26.31
C THR A 276 -9.29 0.77 26.72
N SER A 277 -9.89 0.44 27.88
CA SER A 277 -11.06 1.12 28.45
C SER A 277 -10.88 2.60 28.76
N ILE A 278 -9.65 3.11 28.68
CA ILE A 278 -9.28 4.48 29.08
C ILE A 278 -9.47 5.47 27.92
N LEU A 279 -9.49 5.00 26.67
CA LEU A 279 -9.62 5.86 25.49
C LEU A 279 -10.66 5.28 24.50
N PRO A 280 -11.78 5.99 24.22
CA PRO A 280 -12.85 5.50 23.36
C PRO A 280 -12.51 5.71 21.88
N PHE A 281 -11.46 5.04 21.41
CA PHE A 281 -10.99 5.13 20.04
C PHE A 281 -11.56 4.12 19.03
N PRO A 282 -11.95 2.89 19.40
CA PRO A 282 -12.38 1.92 18.39
C PRO A 282 -13.76 2.26 17.82
N ASN A 283 -13.74 2.53 16.52
CA ASN A 283 -14.87 2.64 15.60
C ASN A 283 -14.31 2.29 14.22
N ASN A 284 -13.54 1.19 14.14
CA ASN A 284 -12.98 0.76 12.87
C ASN A 284 -14.07 0.07 12.04
N THR A 285 -13.96 0.18 10.73
CA THR A 285 -14.87 -0.44 9.76
C THR A 285 -14.10 -1.44 8.93
N LEU A 286 -14.45 -2.72 9.02
CA LEU A 286 -13.75 -3.85 8.43
C LEU A 286 -14.75 -4.69 7.63
N PHE A 287 -14.62 -4.74 6.32
CA PHE A 287 -15.55 -5.49 5.46
C PHE A 287 -14.84 -5.98 4.21
N HIS A 288 -15.39 -7.02 3.56
CA HIS A 288 -14.83 -7.62 2.35
C HIS A 288 -13.37 -8.09 2.49
N ASN A 289 -12.89 -8.31 3.71
CA ASN A 289 -11.56 -8.87 3.94
C ASN A 289 -11.62 -10.40 3.88
N ASN A 290 -10.52 -11.01 3.43
CA ASN A 290 -10.33 -12.45 3.43
C ASN A 290 -9.46 -12.87 4.61
N LEU A 291 -10.05 -13.56 5.59
CA LEU A 291 -9.35 -14.14 6.73
C LEU A 291 -9.25 -15.64 6.50
N ILE A 292 -8.07 -16.10 6.08
CA ILE A 292 -7.86 -17.44 5.55
C ILE A 292 -6.73 -18.15 6.30
N ASP A 293 -7.03 -19.32 6.84
CA ASP A 293 -6.08 -20.26 7.45
C ASP A 293 -5.14 -19.61 8.47
N ASN A 294 -5.64 -18.59 9.18
CA ASN A 294 -4.94 -18.03 10.33
C ASN A 294 -5.21 -18.91 11.57
N THR A 295 -4.28 -18.98 12.51
CA THR A 295 -4.53 -19.72 13.77
C THR A 295 -5.73 -19.14 14.53
N VAL A 296 -5.87 -17.81 14.50
CA VAL A 296 -7.03 -17.06 14.96
C VAL A 296 -7.42 -16.08 13.84
N GLN A 297 -8.61 -16.21 13.27
CA GLN A 297 -9.02 -15.34 12.16
C GLN A 297 -9.05 -13.87 12.58
N ALA A 298 -9.79 -13.54 13.65
CA ALA A 298 -9.79 -12.22 14.23
C ALA A 298 -9.90 -12.25 15.75
N SER A 299 -9.40 -11.19 16.39
CA SER A 299 -9.56 -10.95 17.82
C SER A 299 -9.65 -9.45 18.11
N SER A 300 -10.51 -9.08 19.05
CA SER A 300 -10.69 -7.70 19.50
C SER A 300 -10.56 -7.61 21.03
N ALA A 301 -9.37 -7.26 21.48
CA ALA A 301 -9.08 -7.09 22.91
C ALA A 301 -9.47 -5.68 23.37
N GLY A 302 -10.15 -5.59 24.52
CA GLY A 302 -10.47 -4.32 25.19
C GLY A 302 -11.94 -3.94 25.22
N GLY A 303 -12.84 -4.76 24.66
CA GLY A 303 -14.30 -4.67 24.88
C GLY A 303 -14.95 -3.43 24.28
N TYR A 304 -14.58 -3.09 23.04
CA TYR A 304 -15.27 -2.03 22.32
C TYR A 304 -15.75 -2.52 20.95
N PRO A 305 -16.88 -1.96 20.47
CA PRO A 305 -17.45 -2.36 19.20
C PRO A 305 -16.64 -1.81 18.03
N ASN A 306 -16.40 -2.68 17.05
CA ASN A 306 -16.02 -2.30 15.69
C ASN A 306 -17.10 -2.81 14.73
N ARG A 307 -17.15 -2.23 13.53
CA ARG A 307 -18.05 -2.68 12.49
C ARG A 307 -17.33 -3.69 11.60
N TRP A 308 -17.73 -4.96 11.63
CA TRP A 308 -17.13 -6.05 10.85
C TRP A 308 -17.92 -6.42 9.59
N ASP A 309 -18.78 -5.51 9.10
CA ASP A 309 -19.52 -5.71 7.87
C ASP A 309 -19.77 -4.40 7.15
N ASP A 310 -20.20 -4.48 5.89
CA ASP A 310 -20.76 -3.35 5.15
C ASP A 310 -22.29 -3.35 5.06
N GLY A 311 -22.93 -4.16 5.91
CA GLY A 311 -24.39 -4.27 5.97
C GLY A 311 -24.95 -5.05 4.80
N TYR A 312 -26.21 -5.45 4.92
CA TYR A 312 -26.92 -6.16 3.87
C TYR A 312 -27.39 -5.19 2.77
N ILE A 313 -27.22 -5.45 1.48
CA ILE A 313 -26.72 -6.68 0.85
C ILE A 313 -25.22 -6.70 0.54
N SER A 314 -24.46 -5.67 0.95
CA SER A 314 -23.02 -5.56 0.65
C SER A 314 -22.23 -6.74 1.23
N GLY A 315 -22.66 -7.24 2.40
CA GLY A 315 -22.01 -8.35 3.09
C GLY A 315 -20.89 -7.87 4.01
N GLY A 316 -20.20 -8.83 4.60
CA GLY A 316 -19.12 -8.63 5.56
C GLY A 316 -17.81 -9.19 5.07
N ASN A 317 -17.10 -9.92 5.91
CA ASN A 317 -15.81 -10.52 5.61
C ASN A 317 -15.97 -12.01 5.25
N TYR A 318 -14.98 -12.55 4.55
CA TYR A 318 -14.86 -13.99 4.35
C TYR A 318 -13.98 -14.60 5.44
N TRP A 319 -14.43 -15.72 6.01
CA TRP A 319 -13.74 -16.44 7.07
C TRP A 319 -13.60 -17.91 6.67
N SER A 320 -12.38 -18.43 6.57
CA SER A 320 -12.17 -19.80 6.06
C SER A 320 -12.67 -20.90 7.01
N ASP A 321 -13.01 -20.56 8.26
CA ASP A 321 -13.61 -21.43 9.26
C ASP A 321 -15.12 -21.19 9.49
N TYR A 322 -15.74 -20.30 8.70
CA TYR A 322 -17.19 -20.09 8.78
C TYR A 322 -17.94 -21.34 8.31
N THR A 323 -18.85 -21.81 9.17
CA THR A 323 -19.66 -23.03 8.95
C THR A 323 -21.16 -22.75 8.99
N GLY A 324 -21.55 -21.47 8.92
CA GLY A 324 -22.95 -21.08 8.90
C GLY A 324 -23.66 -21.50 7.61
N THR A 325 -24.98 -21.35 7.62
CA THR A 325 -25.84 -21.68 6.49
C THR A 325 -26.13 -20.45 5.64
N ASP A 326 -26.28 -20.65 4.34
CA ASP A 326 -26.83 -19.68 3.40
C ASP A 326 -28.09 -20.33 2.78
N THR A 327 -29.24 -20.11 3.43
CA THR A 327 -30.49 -20.80 3.11
C THR A 327 -31.12 -20.27 1.82
N ASP A 328 -30.91 -18.99 1.51
CA ASP A 328 -31.47 -18.35 0.33
C ASP A 328 -30.51 -18.29 -0.87
N GLY A 329 -29.25 -18.69 -0.67
CA GLY A 329 -28.25 -18.88 -1.70
C GLY A 329 -27.69 -17.57 -2.24
N ASP A 330 -27.78 -16.47 -1.50
CA ASP A 330 -27.35 -15.15 -1.94
C ASP A 330 -25.82 -14.90 -1.78
N GLY A 331 -25.11 -15.86 -1.19
CA GLY A 331 -23.67 -15.78 -0.95
C GLY A 331 -23.29 -15.10 0.38
N ILE A 332 -24.28 -14.75 1.21
CA ILE A 332 -24.11 -14.21 2.56
C ILE A 332 -24.66 -15.22 3.55
N GLY A 333 -23.92 -15.46 4.63
CA GLY A 333 -24.35 -16.35 5.70
C GLY A 333 -25.50 -15.79 6.54
N ASP A 334 -26.49 -16.64 6.84
CA ASP A 334 -27.66 -16.32 7.66
C ASP A 334 -27.34 -16.14 9.15
N VAL A 335 -26.19 -16.65 9.59
CA VAL A 335 -25.77 -16.66 10.98
C VAL A 335 -24.55 -15.75 11.14
N PRO A 336 -24.57 -14.76 12.04
CA PRO A 336 -23.41 -13.92 12.30
C PRO A 336 -22.16 -14.72 12.67
N TYR A 337 -20.99 -14.28 12.21
CA TYR A 337 -19.71 -14.73 12.73
C TYR A 337 -19.36 -13.91 13.98
N ILE A 338 -19.32 -14.56 15.13
CA ILE A 338 -19.05 -13.90 16.42
C ILE A 338 -17.55 -13.85 16.67
N ILE A 339 -16.98 -12.64 16.78
CA ILE A 339 -15.58 -12.43 17.19
C ILE A 339 -15.52 -12.40 18.72
N ASP A 340 -16.36 -11.57 19.36
CA ASP A 340 -16.54 -11.50 20.81
C ASP A 340 -17.92 -10.92 21.17
N ALA A 341 -18.14 -10.54 22.44
CA ALA A 341 -19.42 -10.04 22.94
C ALA A 341 -19.87 -8.70 22.32
N ASP A 342 -18.93 -7.88 21.83
CA ASP A 342 -19.18 -6.55 21.27
C ASP A 342 -18.85 -6.46 19.76
N ASN A 343 -18.31 -7.54 19.17
CA ASN A 343 -17.82 -7.60 17.82
C ASN A 343 -18.39 -8.83 17.09
N GLU A 344 -19.21 -8.58 16.08
CA GLU A 344 -19.76 -9.59 15.18
C GLU A 344 -19.71 -9.09 13.74
N ASP A 345 -19.45 -10.02 12.82
CA ASP A 345 -19.77 -9.84 11.41
C ASP A 345 -21.16 -10.43 11.17
N ARG A 346 -22.12 -9.54 10.92
CA ARG A 346 -23.54 -9.92 10.78
C ARG A 346 -23.85 -10.55 9.43
N TYR A 347 -22.97 -10.38 8.45
CA TYR A 347 -23.21 -10.79 7.08
C TYR A 347 -21.97 -11.50 6.50
N PRO A 348 -21.46 -12.59 7.11
CA PRO A 348 -20.26 -13.27 6.62
C PRO A 348 -20.40 -13.70 5.17
N LEU A 349 -19.37 -13.52 4.36
CA LEU A 349 -19.38 -13.98 2.97
C LEU A 349 -19.16 -15.49 2.89
N MET A 350 -19.91 -16.17 2.03
CA MET A 350 -19.78 -17.62 1.79
C MET A 350 -18.58 -17.98 0.88
N GLU A 351 -18.07 -17.02 0.12
CA GLU A 351 -16.92 -17.16 -0.77
C GLU A 351 -15.92 -16.00 -0.55
N PRO A 352 -14.62 -16.18 -0.84
CA PRO A 352 -13.63 -15.11 -0.75
C PRO A 352 -13.97 -13.89 -1.63
N TRP A 353 -13.51 -12.73 -1.19
CA TRP A 353 -13.52 -11.48 -1.94
C TRP A 353 -12.28 -11.35 -2.85
N PRO A 354 -12.37 -10.73 -4.05
CA PRO A 354 -13.59 -10.29 -4.71
C PRO A 354 -14.46 -11.49 -5.10
N LEU A 355 -15.78 -11.29 -5.07
CA LEU A 355 -16.74 -12.35 -5.37
C LEU A 355 -16.54 -12.90 -6.78
N SER A 356 -16.71 -14.21 -6.91
CA SER A 356 -16.75 -14.90 -8.21
C SER A 356 -17.90 -14.36 -9.08
N VAL A 357 -17.79 -14.46 -10.40
CA VAL A 357 -18.87 -14.03 -11.32
C VAL A 357 -20.22 -14.68 -10.96
N PRO A 358 -20.32 -16.00 -10.68
CA PRO A 358 -21.56 -16.60 -10.20
C PRO A 358 -22.07 -15.99 -8.89
N ALA A 359 -21.19 -15.75 -7.91
CA ALA A 359 -21.57 -15.13 -6.63
C ALA A 359 -22.09 -13.69 -6.82
N MET A 360 -21.47 -12.90 -7.71
CA MET A 360 -21.98 -11.57 -8.04
C MET A 360 -23.37 -11.61 -8.68
N ILE A 361 -23.66 -12.61 -9.53
CA ILE A 361 -25.01 -12.76 -10.13
C ILE A 361 -26.04 -13.18 -9.07
N LYS A 362 -25.67 -14.02 -8.10
CA LYS A 362 -26.54 -14.37 -6.96
C LYS A 362 -26.87 -13.14 -6.12
N SER A 363 -25.86 -12.34 -5.77
CA SER A 363 -26.04 -11.06 -5.08
C SER A 363 -26.97 -10.11 -5.85
N LEU A 364 -26.77 -9.95 -7.17
CA LEU A 364 -27.66 -9.14 -8.02
C LEU A 364 -29.10 -9.69 -8.06
N THR A 365 -29.28 -11.01 -8.07
CA THR A 365 -30.59 -11.65 -7.98
C THR A 365 -31.28 -11.29 -6.68
N ARG A 366 -30.52 -11.24 -5.59
CA ARG A 366 -31.03 -10.86 -4.29
C ARG A 366 -31.44 -9.40 -4.22
N THR A 367 -30.67 -8.48 -4.81
CA THR A 367 -31.04 -7.06 -4.96
C THR A 367 -32.43 -6.92 -5.59
N VAL A 368 -32.68 -7.67 -6.68
CA VAL A 368 -33.96 -7.66 -7.41
C VAL A 368 -35.12 -8.12 -6.53
N VAL A 369 -34.92 -9.18 -5.73
CA VAL A 369 -35.93 -9.70 -4.79
C VAL A 369 -36.15 -8.74 -3.62
N PHE A 370 -35.08 -8.19 -3.07
CA PHE A 370 -35.13 -7.31 -1.89
C PHE A 370 -35.98 -6.05 -2.13
N TRP A 371 -35.97 -5.51 -3.35
CA TRP A 371 -36.78 -4.35 -3.70
C TRP A 371 -38.27 -4.63 -3.91
N ASN A 372 -38.71 -5.90 -3.80
CA ASN A 372 -40.12 -6.30 -3.85
C ASN A 372 -40.84 -5.68 -5.07
N LEU A 373 -40.25 -5.88 -6.25
CA LEU A 373 -40.70 -5.29 -7.51
C LEU A 373 -42.07 -5.88 -7.94
N PRO A 374 -42.78 -5.26 -8.90
CA PRO A 374 -43.96 -5.86 -9.47
C PRO A 374 -43.66 -7.27 -10.00
N LYS A 375 -44.43 -8.29 -9.57
CA LYS A 375 -44.15 -9.72 -9.83
C LYS A 375 -43.77 -10.07 -11.27
N GLY A 376 -44.37 -9.39 -12.25
CA GLY A 376 -44.03 -9.60 -13.67
C GLY A 376 -42.63 -9.09 -14.02
N THR A 377 -42.25 -7.92 -13.51
CA THR A 377 -40.91 -7.32 -13.66
C THR A 377 -39.86 -8.17 -12.95
N GLU A 378 -40.09 -8.50 -11.68
CA GLU A 378 -39.20 -9.34 -10.88
C GLU A 378 -38.92 -10.68 -11.58
N LYS A 379 -39.98 -11.42 -11.95
CA LYS A 379 -39.86 -12.70 -12.65
C LYS A 379 -39.08 -12.59 -13.97
N SER A 380 -39.28 -11.49 -14.71
CA SER A 380 -38.58 -11.29 -15.99
C SER A 380 -37.10 -10.98 -15.81
N LEU A 381 -36.73 -10.23 -14.76
CA LEU A 381 -35.35 -9.92 -14.41
C LEU A 381 -34.63 -11.17 -13.88
N MET A 382 -35.23 -11.86 -12.90
CA MET A 382 -34.71 -13.13 -12.36
C MET A 382 -34.49 -14.16 -13.45
N GLY A 383 -35.44 -14.31 -14.39
CA GLY A 383 -35.29 -15.26 -15.50
C GLY A 383 -34.10 -14.98 -16.42
N LYS A 384 -33.56 -13.75 -16.45
CA LYS A 384 -32.30 -13.45 -17.16
C LYS A 384 -31.07 -13.83 -16.33
N LEU A 385 -31.08 -13.53 -15.04
CA LEU A 385 -30.00 -13.87 -14.11
C LEU A 385 -29.86 -15.39 -13.94
N ASP A 386 -30.97 -16.11 -13.74
CA ASP A 386 -31.01 -17.58 -13.67
C ASP A 386 -30.50 -18.22 -14.97
N ALA A 387 -30.89 -17.67 -16.13
CA ALA A 387 -30.40 -18.16 -17.41
C ALA A 387 -28.89 -17.92 -17.56
N SER A 388 -28.38 -16.80 -17.05
CA SER A 388 -26.95 -16.50 -17.03
C SER A 388 -26.18 -17.50 -16.16
N LEU A 389 -26.63 -17.74 -14.92
CA LEU A 389 -26.03 -18.73 -14.01
C LEU A 389 -25.98 -20.12 -14.63
N ASN A 390 -27.11 -20.60 -15.17
CA ASN A 390 -27.19 -21.91 -15.83
C ASN A 390 -26.26 -22.04 -17.05
N LEU A 391 -25.87 -20.93 -17.68
CA LEU A 391 -24.92 -20.93 -18.80
C LEU A 391 -23.48 -20.95 -18.31
N LEU A 392 -23.16 -20.23 -17.22
CA LEU A 392 -21.86 -20.30 -16.55
C LEU A 392 -21.57 -21.70 -16.01
N ASP A 393 -22.56 -22.36 -15.40
CA ASP A 393 -22.43 -23.76 -14.93
C ASP A 393 -22.09 -24.74 -16.06
N LYS A 394 -22.38 -24.38 -17.31
CA LYS A 394 -22.06 -25.15 -18.52
C LYS A 394 -20.78 -24.69 -19.21
N GLY A 395 -20.04 -23.75 -18.64
CA GLY A 395 -18.86 -23.13 -19.23
C GLY A 395 -19.16 -22.24 -20.43
N ASN A 396 -20.39 -21.76 -20.60
CA ASN A 396 -20.80 -20.89 -21.70
C ASN A 396 -20.84 -19.42 -21.28
N GLU A 397 -19.65 -18.84 -21.11
CA GLU A 397 -19.44 -17.44 -20.73
C GLU A 397 -20.07 -16.45 -21.72
N ASN A 398 -19.87 -16.65 -23.02
CA ASN A 398 -20.47 -15.83 -24.08
C ASN A 398 -22.01 -15.84 -24.03
N GLY A 399 -22.61 -17.00 -23.74
CA GLY A 399 -24.05 -17.11 -23.52
C GLY A 399 -24.51 -16.32 -22.28
N ALA A 400 -23.77 -16.42 -21.18
CA ALA A 400 -24.04 -15.70 -19.94
C ALA A 400 -23.93 -14.17 -20.14
N PHE A 401 -22.89 -13.71 -20.82
CA PHE A 401 -22.70 -12.31 -21.23
C PHE A 401 -23.95 -11.76 -21.93
N HIS A 402 -24.47 -12.46 -22.94
CA HIS A 402 -25.67 -12.01 -23.66
C HIS A 402 -26.92 -12.00 -22.77
N LYS A 403 -27.02 -12.87 -21.76
CA LYS A 403 -28.14 -12.84 -20.79
C LYS A 403 -28.04 -11.67 -19.82
N LEU A 404 -26.85 -11.25 -19.44
CA LEU A 404 -26.65 -10.04 -18.65
C LEU A 404 -26.92 -8.77 -19.48
N MET A 405 -26.57 -8.76 -20.76
CA MET A 405 -26.97 -7.67 -21.67
C MET A 405 -28.49 -7.60 -21.85
N ASP A 406 -29.18 -8.75 -22.01
CA ASP A 406 -30.64 -8.82 -22.00
C ASP A 406 -31.23 -8.25 -20.69
N PHE A 407 -30.60 -8.55 -19.55
CA PHE A 407 -31.01 -8.03 -18.24
C PHE A 407 -30.90 -6.50 -18.20
N ILE A 408 -29.76 -5.92 -18.60
CA ILE A 408 -29.55 -4.46 -18.66
C ILE A 408 -30.60 -3.80 -19.56
N ASN A 409 -30.83 -4.34 -20.77
CA ASN A 409 -31.83 -3.80 -21.70
C ASN A 409 -33.24 -3.80 -21.10
N LEU A 410 -33.57 -4.84 -20.33
CA LEU A 410 -34.85 -4.92 -19.63
C LEU A 410 -34.93 -3.90 -18.48
N VAL A 411 -33.87 -3.72 -17.70
CA VAL A 411 -33.78 -2.71 -16.64
C VAL A 411 -34.01 -1.30 -17.23
N GLU A 412 -33.31 -0.95 -18.30
CA GLU A 412 -33.47 0.32 -19.01
C GLU A 412 -34.90 0.52 -19.52
N ALA A 413 -35.51 -0.52 -20.09
CA ALA A 413 -36.89 -0.44 -20.58
C ALA A 413 -37.92 -0.16 -19.46
N GLN A 414 -37.61 -0.57 -18.22
CA GLN A 414 -38.44 -0.38 -17.02
C GLN A 414 -38.09 0.87 -16.20
N LYS A 415 -36.95 1.52 -16.49
CA LYS A 415 -36.50 2.75 -15.84
C LYS A 415 -37.56 3.86 -15.94
N GLY A 416 -37.88 4.47 -14.81
CA GLY A 416 -38.92 5.50 -14.69
C GLY A 416 -40.36 4.99 -14.86
N LYS A 417 -40.56 3.67 -15.02
CA LYS A 417 -41.89 3.04 -15.13
C LYS A 417 -42.16 2.11 -13.95
N LYS A 418 -41.41 1.01 -13.87
CA LYS A 418 -41.54 -0.04 -12.84
C LYS A 418 -40.32 -0.10 -11.92
N LEU A 419 -39.24 0.57 -12.31
CA LEU A 419 -38.06 0.83 -11.51
C LEU A 419 -37.91 2.34 -11.34
N THR A 420 -37.45 2.79 -10.17
CA THR A 420 -36.96 4.16 -10.03
C THR A 420 -35.67 4.34 -10.84
N ASN A 421 -35.28 5.58 -11.10
CA ASN A 421 -34.02 5.84 -11.81
C ASN A 421 -32.82 5.28 -11.04
N GLU A 422 -32.82 5.44 -9.72
CA GLU A 422 -31.76 5.01 -8.82
C GLU A 422 -31.64 3.48 -8.78
N GLN A 423 -32.78 2.77 -8.68
CA GLN A 423 -32.82 1.31 -8.77
C GLN A 423 -32.27 0.80 -10.12
N ALA A 424 -32.68 1.43 -11.22
CA ALA A 424 -32.22 1.04 -12.54
C ALA A 424 -30.71 1.28 -12.69
N GLU A 425 -30.21 2.44 -12.24
CA GLU A 425 -28.78 2.78 -12.29
C GLU A 425 -27.93 1.82 -11.46
N GLN A 426 -28.38 1.44 -10.27
CA GLN A 426 -27.68 0.46 -9.44
C GLN A 426 -27.62 -0.92 -10.12
N LEU A 427 -28.75 -1.46 -10.58
CA LEU A 427 -28.75 -2.78 -11.26
C LEU A 427 -27.90 -2.79 -12.52
N ILE A 428 -27.93 -1.70 -13.30
CA ILE A 428 -27.09 -1.57 -14.50
C ILE A 428 -25.62 -1.53 -14.11
N SER A 429 -25.23 -0.73 -13.11
CA SER A 429 -23.84 -0.65 -12.66
C SER A 429 -23.32 -1.99 -12.15
N GLU A 430 -24.11 -2.71 -11.34
CA GLU A 430 -23.76 -4.05 -10.86
C GLU A 430 -23.63 -5.06 -12.01
N ALA A 431 -24.60 -5.11 -12.94
CA ALA A 431 -24.53 -5.99 -14.10
C ALA A 431 -23.34 -5.68 -15.02
N GLN A 432 -22.99 -4.40 -15.20
CA GLN A 432 -21.82 -3.98 -15.97
C GLN A 432 -20.51 -4.41 -15.32
N LYS A 433 -20.40 -4.34 -13.98
CA LYS A 433 -19.23 -4.88 -13.26
C LYS A 433 -19.08 -6.38 -13.52
N ILE A 434 -20.17 -7.15 -13.44
CA ILE A 434 -20.16 -8.59 -13.73
C ILE A 434 -19.72 -8.84 -15.18
N ILE A 435 -20.31 -8.13 -16.14
CA ILE A 435 -19.98 -8.26 -17.56
C ILE A 435 -18.49 -7.97 -17.81
N SER A 436 -17.89 -6.98 -17.14
CA SER A 436 -16.48 -6.65 -17.32
C SER A 436 -15.51 -7.77 -16.89
N LEU A 437 -15.99 -8.73 -16.08
CA LEU A 437 -15.22 -9.90 -15.63
C LEU A 437 -15.42 -11.14 -16.51
N ILE A 438 -16.42 -11.12 -17.39
CA ILE A 438 -16.69 -12.19 -18.35
C ILE A 438 -16.00 -11.77 -19.66
N GLN A 439 -14.89 -12.43 -20.02
CA GLN A 439 -14.16 -12.14 -21.25
C GLN A 439 -15.01 -12.51 -22.49
N GLU A 440 -14.86 -11.76 -23.59
CA GLU A 440 -15.42 -12.10 -24.92
C GLU A 440 -14.73 -13.32 -25.56
#